data_AF-A0A8X6FM17-F1
#
_entry.id   AF-A0A8X6FM17-F1
#
_cell.length_a   1.000
_cell.length_b   1.000
_cell.length_c   1.000
_cell.angle_alpha   90.00
_cell.angle_beta   90.00
_cell.angle_gamma   90.00
#
_symmetry.space_group_name_H-M   'P 1'
#
loop_
_entity.id
_entity.type
_entity.pdbx_description
1 polymer ?
#
loop_
_entity_poly.entity_id
_entity_poly.type
_entity_poly.pdbx_seq_one_letter_code
_entity_poly.pdbx_strand_id
1 'polypeptide(L)'
;MFRKFQICIFYGIKLTGFSATICNIIHMTHSALLYALPFTTFSIFYVTICTQIRSKLLSFESLLSSKKILNYEEFLKAFSSVKTRVEAIDKEVSFLIFCSIVYTSSSMYCLLHAAFDQDHYYGLKLFELILFFLCSSVIFLVTTVSASLVSEASQDIASTVRSLTAPSVATGLSLQRFLLVVEKDICLTVWEDCADSKKLHYWYDGSHSYL
;
A
#
# COMPACT_ATOMS: atom_id res chain seq x y z
N MET A 1 -46.08 17.76 -46.08
CA MET A 1 -45.83 16.35 -45.70
C MET A 1 -44.32 16.04 -45.56
N PHE A 2 -43.45 16.58 -46.41
CA PHE A 2 -41.99 16.34 -46.38
C PHE A 2 -41.23 16.80 -45.10
N ARG A 3 -41.66 17.87 -44.42
CA ARG A 3 -40.98 18.37 -43.20
C ARG A 3 -41.03 17.44 -41.98
N LYS A 4 -42.07 16.60 -41.85
CA LYS A 4 -42.19 15.66 -40.73
C LYS A 4 -41.29 14.42 -40.88
N PHE A 5 -40.94 14.05 -42.12
CA PHE A 5 -40.11 12.88 -42.41
C PHE A 5 -38.62 13.14 -42.13
N GLN A 6 -38.13 14.36 -42.39
CA GLN A 6 -36.75 14.75 -42.06
C GLN A 6 -36.46 14.78 -40.55
N ILE A 7 -37.44 15.16 -39.72
CA ILE A 7 -37.28 15.20 -38.26
C ILE A 7 -37.16 13.77 -37.68
N CYS A 8 -37.94 12.81 -38.18
CA CYS A 8 -37.85 11.41 -37.73
C CYS A 8 -36.53 10.74 -38.12
N ILE A 9 -35.96 11.05 -39.29
CA ILE A 9 -34.66 10.51 -39.71
C ILE A 9 -33.52 11.11 -38.87
N PHE A 10 -33.57 12.41 -38.56
CA PHE A 10 -32.58 13.05 -37.68
C PHE A 10 -32.63 12.53 -36.24
N TYR A 11 -33.83 12.25 -35.71
CA TYR A 11 -33.99 11.61 -34.40
C TYR A 11 -33.58 10.14 -34.40
N GLY A 12 -33.90 9.40 -35.47
CA GLY A 12 -33.51 7.99 -35.64
C GLY A 12 -31.99 7.80 -35.69
N ILE A 13 -31.28 8.64 -36.46
CA ILE A 13 -29.81 8.60 -36.56
C ILE A 13 -29.13 9.05 -35.25
N LYS A 14 -29.72 10.01 -34.52
CA LYS A 14 -29.26 10.39 -33.17
C LYS A 14 -29.49 9.29 -32.13
N LEU A 15 -30.62 8.56 -32.19
CA LEU A 15 -30.90 7.46 -31.25
C LEU A 15 -29.97 6.26 -31.48
N THR A 16 -29.68 5.91 -32.74
CA THR A 16 -28.72 4.84 -33.06
C THR A 16 -27.29 5.21 -32.67
N GLY A 17 -26.90 6.48 -32.85
CA GLY A 17 -25.61 6.99 -32.38
C GLY A 17 -25.50 7.03 -30.85
N PHE A 18 -26.57 7.41 -30.15
CA PHE A 18 -26.61 7.43 -28.68
C PHE A 18 -26.57 6.02 -28.08
N SER A 19 -27.33 5.08 -28.64
CA SER A 19 -27.31 3.67 -28.21
C SER A 19 -25.94 3.02 -28.44
N ALA A 20 -25.31 3.25 -29.60
CA ALA A 20 -23.96 2.73 -29.88
C ALA A 20 -22.89 3.38 -28.98
N THR A 21 -23.01 4.67 -28.67
CA THR A 21 -22.08 5.38 -27.78
C THR A 21 -22.20 4.86 -26.34
N ILE A 22 -23.41 4.66 -25.84
CA ILE A 22 -23.65 4.06 -24.52
C ILE A 22 -23.11 2.63 -24.46
N CYS A 23 -23.34 1.83 -25.51
CA CYS A 23 -22.84 0.45 -25.55
C CYS A 23 -21.30 0.39 -25.53
N ASN A 24 -20.64 1.28 -26.28
CA ASN A 24 -19.18 1.40 -26.26
C ASN A 24 -18.63 1.90 -24.92
N ILE A 25 -19.33 2.83 -24.25
CA ILE A 25 -18.97 3.28 -22.90
C ILE A 25 -19.10 2.12 -21.91
N ILE A 26 -20.25 1.43 -21.88
CA ILE A 26 -20.45 0.28 -21.00
C ILE A 26 -19.40 -0.81 -21.25
N HIS A 27 -19.07 -1.10 -22.51
CA HIS A 27 -18.06 -2.09 -22.85
C HIS A 27 -16.66 -1.69 -22.38
N MET A 28 -16.25 -0.43 -22.59
CA MET A 28 -14.98 0.10 -22.12
C MET A 28 -14.89 0.08 -20.59
N THR A 29 -15.92 0.59 -19.90
CA THR A 29 -15.98 0.65 -18.44
C THR A 29 -16.01 -0.75 -17.82
N HIS A 30 -16.77 -1.68 -18.40
CA HIS A 30 -16.79 -3.08 -17.98
C HIS A 30 -15.44 -3.77 -18.17
N SER A 31 -14.77 -3.54 -19.30
CA SER A 31 -13.43 -4.09 -19.53
C SER A 31 -12.40 -3.51 -18.55
N ALA A 32 -12.42 -2.20 -18.30
CA ALA A 32 -11.54 -1.55 -17.34
C ALA A 32 -11.77 -2.06 -15.91
N LEU A 33 -13.03 -2.25 -15.50
CA LEU A 33 -13.39 -2.84 -14.22
C LEU A 33 -12.86 -4.27 -14.07
N LEU A 34 -13.00 -5.11 -15.09
CA LEU A 34 -12.48 -6.48 -15.07
C LEU A 34 -10.96 -6.54 -14.94
N TYR A 35 -10.23 -5.64 -15.60
CA TYR A 35 -8.77 -5.56 -15.49
C TYR A 35 -8.30 -4.95 -14.17
N ALA A 36 -9.06 -4.03 -13.57
CA ALA A 36 -8.73 -3.42 -12.29
C ALA A 36 -9.04 -4.34 -11.10
N LEU A 37 -10.05 -5.21 -11.22
CA LEU A 37 -10.53 -6.08 -10.14
C LEU A 37 -9.45 -6.92 -9.43
N PRO A 38 -8.50 -7.58 -10.12
CA PRO A 38 -7.45 -8.33 -9.42
C PRO A 38 -6.55 -7.41 -8.58
N PHE A 39 -6.22 -6.21 -9.07
CA PHE A 39 -5.37 -5.26 -8.35
C PHE A 39 -6.10 -4.63 -7.17
N THR A 40 -7.36 -4.24 -7.33
CA THR A 40 -8.15 -3.70 -6.22
C THR A 40 -8.40 -4.74 -5.14
N THR A 41 -8.69 -5.99 -5.53
CA THR A 41 -8.83 -7.12 -4.60
C THR A 41 -7.53 -7.36 -3.85
N PHE A 42 -6.39 -7.34 -4.56
CA PHE A 42 -5.08 -7.48 -3.94
C PHE A 42 -4.79 -6.34 -2.96
N SER A 43 -5.07 -5.09 -3.31
CA SER A 43 -4.86 -3.96 -2.41
C SER A 43 -5.68 -4.09 -1.12
N ILE A 44 -6.95 -4.53 -1.21
CA ILE A 44 -7.79 -4.77 -0.03
C ILE A 44 -7.21 -5.90 0.84
N PHE A 45 -6.77 -6.99 0.20
CA PHE A 45 -6.10 -8.10 0.88
C PHE A 45 -4.82 -7.65 1.60
N TYR A 46 -3.98 -6.85 0.93
CA TYR A 46 -2.76 -6.31 1.50
C TYR A 46 -3.03 -5.38 2.69
N VAL A 47 -4.00 -4.46 2.57
CA VAL A 47 -4.41 -3.59 3.68
C VAL A 47 -4.89 -4.41 4.88
N THR A 48 -5.59 -5.51 4.63
CA THR A 48 -6.04 -6.44 5.69
C THR A 48 -4.84 -7.09 6.39
N ILE A 49 -3.84 -7.57 5.64
CA ILE A 49 -2.59 -8.10 6.19
C ILE A 49 -1.90 -7.05 7.06
N CYS A 50 -1.68 -5.84 6.54
CA CYS A 50 -1.04 -4.74 7.27
C CYS A 50 -1.79 -4.43 8.58
N THR A 51 -3.12 -4.37 8.53
CA THR A 51 -3.96 -4.12 9.70
C THR A 51 -3.81 -5.23 10.75
N GLN A 52 -3.76 -6.49 10.34
CA GLN A 52 -3.56 -7.62 11.24
C GLN A 52 -2.16 -7.60 11.88
N ILE A 53 -1.12 -7.35 11.09
CA ILE A 53 0.26 -7.22 11.58
C ILE A 53 0.33 -6.08 12.60
N ARG A 54 -0.16 -4.89 12.23
CA ARG A 54 -0.20 -3.72 13.12
C ARG A 54 -0.93 -4.02 14.42
N SER A 55 -2.10 -4.66 14.36
CA SER A 55 -2.85 -5.03 15.57
C SER A 55 -2.06 -5.95 16.49
N LYS A 56 -1.29 -6.90 15.93
CA LYS A 56 -0.39 -7.76 16.72
C LYS A 56 0.74 -6.95 17.34
N LEU A 57 1.36 -6.03 16.61
CA LEU A 57 2.43 -5.16 17.11
C LEU A 57 1.93 -4.26 18.26
N LEU A 58 0.79 -3.58 18.10
CA LEU A 58 0.19 -2.76 19.16
C LEU A 58 -0.19 -3.59 20.40
N SER A 59 -0.62 -4.85 20.20
CA SER A 59 -0.85 -5.76 21.32
C SER A 59 0.46 -6.10 22.06
N PHE A 60 1.59 -6.25 21.35
CA PHE A 60 2.89 -6.46 21.99
C PHE A 60 3.34 -5.23 22.76
N GLU A 61 3.20 -4.04 22.16
CA GLU A 61 3.54 -2.76 22.79
C GLU A 61 2.75 -2.53 24.10
N SER A 62 1.43 -2.77 24.08
CA SER A 62 0.60 -2.61 25.28
C SER A 62 0.98 -3.59 26.40
N LEU A 63 1.35 -4.84 26.04
CA LEU A 63 1.89 -5.81 27.00
C LEU A 63 3.23 -5.34 27.59
N LEU A 64 4.13 -4.79 26.78
CA LEU A 64 5.40 -4.20 27.21
C LEU A 64 5.20 -3.05 28.19
N SER A 65 4.34 -2.09 27.83
CA SER A 65 4.05 -0.90 28.63
C SER A 65 3.37 -1.23 29.95
N SER A 66 2.62 -2.33 30.04
CA SER A 66 1.95 -2.76 31.27
C SER A 66 2.89 -3.27 32.37
N LYS A 67 4.21 -3.34 32.13
CA LYS A 67 5.27 -3.80 33.07
C LYS A 67 5.04 -5.18 33.70
N LYS A 68 4.12 -6.00 33.16
CA LYS A 68 3.88 -7.39 33.59
C LYS A 68 4.87 -8.39 32.99
N ILE A 69 6.02 -7.95 32.50
CA ILE A 69 7.01 -8.84 31.88
C ILE A 69 7.90 -9.44 32.97
N LEU A 70 7.48 -10.60 33.45
CA LEU A 70 8.30 -11.47 34.30
C LEU A 70 9.32 -12.29 33.49
N ASN A 71 9.16 -12.40 32.16
CA ASN A 71 10.03 -13.23 31.30
C ASN A 71 10.29 -12.60 29.92
N TYR A 72 11.38 -11.84 29.80
CA TYR A 72 11.82 -11.22 28.54
C TYR A 72 12.19 -12.24 27.45
N GLU A 73 12.61 -13.45 27.81
CA GLU A 73 13.04 -14.47 26.83
C GLU A 73 11.86 -15.05 26.05
N GLU A 74 10.74 -15.30 26.73
CA GLU A 74 9.51 -15.76 26.10
C GLU A 74 8.94 -14.68 25.17
N PHE A 75 9.00 -13.42 25.60
CA PHE A 75 8.59 -12.28 24.80
C PHE A 75 9.45 -12.12 23.53
N LEU A 76 10.78 -12.23 23.66
CA LEU A 76 11.71 -12.22 22.53
C LEU A 76 11.40 -13.35 21.54
N LYS A 77 11.11 -14.57 22.01
CA LYS A 77 10.73 -15.70 21.14
C LYS A 77 9.43 -15.40 20.38
N ALA A 78 8.42 -14.86 21.06
CA ALA A 78 7.15 -14.49 20.44
C ALA A 78 7.33 -13.38 19.37
N PHE A 79 8.08 -12.32 19.70
CA PHE A 79 8.36 -11.22 18.78
C PHE A 79 9.16 -11.70 17.56
N SER A 80 10.22 -12.49 17.78
CA SER A 80 11.02 -13.09 16.70
C SER A 80 10.17 -13.97 15.78
N SER A 81 9.25 -14.77 16.34
CA SER A 81 8.32 -15.57 15.55
C SER A 81 7.38 -14.70 14.71
N VAL A 82 6.90 -13.57 15.23
CA VAL A 82 6.05 -12.64 14.48
C VAL A 82 6.85 -12.00 13.36
N LYS A 83 8.04 -11.49 13.67
CA LYS A 83 8.96 -10.91 12.69
C LYS A 83 9.25 -11.87 11.54
N THR A 84 9.63 -13.11 11.83
CA THR A 84 9.91 -14.14 10.82
C THR A 84 8.68 -14.39 9.92
N ARG A 85 7.47 -14.38 10.50
CA ARG A 85 6.24 -14.52 9.71
C ARG A 85 5.97 -13.30 8.84
N VAL A 86 6.20 -12.09 9.36
CA VAL A 86 6.04 -10.86 8.58
C VAL A 86 7.03 -10.84 7.42
N GLU A 87 8.30 -11.20 7.64
CA GLU A 87 9.31 -11.31 6.58
C GLU A 87 8.92 -12.35 5.52
N ALA A 88 8.39 -13.51 5.93
CA ALA A 88 7.90 -14.52 5.00
C ALA A 88 6.68 -14.04 4.19
N ILE A 89 5.75 -13.32 4.83
CA ILE A 89 4.62 -12.70 4.13
C ILE A 89 5.13 -11.66 3.15
N ASP A 90 6.01 -10.75 3.60
CA ASP A 90 6.59 -9.69 2.77
C ASP A 90 7.16 -10.28 1.49
N LYS A 91 8.03 -11.29 1.59
CA LYS A 91 8.64 -11.95 0.42
C LYS A 91 7.63 -12.46 -0.61
N GLU A 92 6.51 -13.04 -0.17
CA GLU A 92 5.47 -13.54 -1.06
C GLU A 92 4.61 -12.41 -1.65
N VAL A 93 4.37 -11.33 -0.89
CA VAL A 93 3.51 -10.21 -1.34
C VAL A 93 4.27 -9.12 -2.06
N SER A 94 5.58 -8.96 -1.86
CA SER A 94 6.39 -7.87 -2.42
C SER A 94 6.23 -7.80 -3.94
N PHE A 95 6.34 -8.93 -4.64
CA PHE A 95 6.14 -8.94 -6.11
C PHE A 95 4.79 -8.36 -6.51
N LEU A 96 3.74 -8.76 -5.81
CA LEU A 96 2.38 -8.38 -6.12
C LEU A 96 2.14 -6.90 -5.81
N ILE A 97 2.74 -6.37 -4.75
CA ILE A 97 2.76 -4.93 -4.45
C ILE A 97 3.47 -4.17 -5.57
N PHE A 98 4.64 -4.64 -6.01
CA PHE A 98 5.35 -4.04 -7.13
C PHE A 98 4.49 -4.01 -8.40
N CYS A 99 3.90 -5.14 -8.79
CA CYS A 99 2.98 -5.20 -9.93
C CYS A 99 1.79 -4.26 -9.76
N SER A 100 1.21 -4.19 -8.56
CA SER A 100 0.10 -3.28 -8.25
C SER A 100 0.49 -1.82 -8.35
N ILE A 101 1.70 -1.44 -7.93
CA ILE A 101 2.21 -0.06 -8.05
C ILE A 101 2.44 0.27 -9.51
N VAL A 102 3.13 -0.60 -10.27
CA VAL A 102 3.38 -0.39 -11.70
C VAL A 102 2.06 -0.24 -12.47
N TYR A 103 1.08 -1.10 -12.18
CA TYR A 103 -0.26 -1.02 -12.75
C TYR A 103 -0.90 0.33 -12.42
N THR A 104 -1.00 0.69 -11.14
CA THR A 104 -1.67 1.92 -10.71
C THR A 104 -0.97 3.16 -11.26
N SER A 105 0.37 3.22 -11.27
CA SER A 105 1.14 4.32 -11.86
C SER A 105 0.93 4.43 -13.36
N SER A 106 0.93 3.31 -14.09
CA SER A 106 0.68 3.29 -15.53
C SER A 106 -0.75 3.74 -15.85
N SER A 107 -1.74 3.24 -15.10
CA SER A 107 -3.13 3.66 -15.21
C SER A 107 -3.29 5.15 -14.94
N MET A 108 -2.70 5.67 -13.86
CA MET A 108 -2.75 7.11 -13.54
C MET A 108 -2.12 7.96 -14.66
N TYR A 109 -0.98 7.53 -15.22
CA TYR A 109 -0.35 8.21 -16.34
C TYR A 109 -1.26 8.24 -17.59
N CYS A 110 -1.83 7.09 -17.97
CA CYS A 110 -2.75 7.01 -19.10
C CYS A 110 -4.00 7.86 -18.91
N LEU A 111 -4.57 7.87 -17.69
CA LEU A 111 -5.74 8.70 -17.37
C LEU A 111 -5.40 10.19 -17.45
N LEU A 112 -4.27 10.60 -16.86
CA LEU A 112 -3.82 11.97 -16.91
C LEU A 112 -3.62 12.43 -18.37
N HIS A 113 -2.97 11.60 -19.19
CA HIS A 113 -2.77 11.88 -20.61
C HIS A 113 -4.12 12.00 -21.35
N ALA A 114 -5.05 11.10 -21.11
CA ALA A 114 -6.39 11.14 -21.70
C ALA A 114 -7.23 12.35 -21.22
N ALA A 115 -6.99 12.85 -20.00
CA ALA A 115 -7.65 14.05 -19.49
C ALA A 115 -7.14 15.34 -20.19
N PHE A 116 -5.89 15.35 -20.66
CA PHE A 116 -5.31 16.48 -21.39
C PHE A 116 -5.68 16.49 -22.89
N ASP A 117 -6.01 15.34 -23.46
CA ASP A 117 -6.55 15.23 -24.84
C ASP A 117 -8.05 15.60 -24.85
N GLN A 118 -8.33 16.89 -24.65
CA GLN A 118 -9.69 17.42 -24.47
C GLN A 118 -10.56 17.28 -25.72
N ASP A 119 -9.97 17.07 -26.90
CA ASP A 119 -10.69 17.05 -28.17
C ASP A 119 -11.56 15.79 -28.34
N HIS A 120 -11.28 14.73 -27.57
CA HIS A 120 -11.94 13.41 -27.72
C HIS A 120 -12.89 13.04 -26.57
N TYR A 121 -12.86 13.76 -25.44
CA TYR A 121 -13.55 13.35 -24.20
C TYR A 121 -14.34 14.51 -23.55
N TYR A 122 -15.62 14.64 -23.95
CA TYR A 122 -16.56 15.59 -23.34
C TYR A 122 -17.68 14.91 -22.53
N GLY A 123 -18.14 15.58 -21.47
CA GLY A 123 -19.30 15.16 -20.68
C GLY A 123 -19.04 13.95 -19.77
N LEU A 124 -19.90 12.93 -19.86
CA LEU A 124 -19.90 11.75 -18.97
C LEU A 124 -18.58 10.98 -18.97
N LYS A 125 -17.87 10.92 -20.10
CA LYS A 125 -16.59 10.21 -20.20
C LYS A 125 -15.46 10.85 -19.37
N LEU A 126 -15.44 12.19 -19.30
CA LEU A 126 -14.47 12.92 -18.49
C LEU A 126 -14.73 12.68 -16.99
N PHE A 127 -16.01 12.66 -16.60
CA PHE A 127 -16.40 12.36 -15.22
C PHE A 127 -16.00 10.94 -14.80
N GLU A 128 -16.24 9.93 -15.63
CA GLU A 128 -15.82 8.54 -15.38
C GLU A 128 -14.30 8.42 -15.24
N LEU A 129 -13.56 9.14 -16.09
CA LEU A 129 -12.09 9.14 -16.07
C LEU A 129 -11.54 9.77 -14.79
N ILE A 130 -12.12 10.89 -14.34
CA ILE A 130 -11.78 11.53 -13.06
C ILE A 130 -12.11 10.60 -11.90
N LEU A 131 -13.29 9.95 -11.91
CA LEU A 131 -13.69 9.04 -10.84
C LEU A 131 -12.73 7.86 -10.73
N PHE A 132 -12.35 7.26 -11.86
CA PHE A 132 -11.41 6.14 -11.89
C PHE A 132 -10.00 6.56 -11.44
N PHE A 133 -9.55 7.78 -11.80
CA PHE A 133 -8.31 8.36 -11.30
C PHE A 133 -8.32 8.54 -9.78
N LEU A 134 -9.40 9.10 -9.23
CA LEU A 134 -9.56 9.29 -7.79
C LEU A 134 -9.58 7.96 -7.03
N CYS A 135 -10.34 6.97 -7.53
CA CYS A 135 -10.37 5.63 -6.93
C CYS A 135 -8.98 4.98 -6.90
N SER A 136 -8.25 5.03 -8.01
CA SER A 136 -6.90 4.46 -8.11
C SER A 136 -5.92 5.15 -7.16
N SER A 137 -6.02 6.47 -7.05
CA SER A 137 -5.21 7.28 -6.12
C SER A 137 -5.50 6.93 -4.66
N VAL A 138 -6.77 6.80 -4.29
CA VAL A 138 -7.17 6.41 -2.93
C VAL A 138 -6.65 5.02 -2.58
N ILE A 139 -6.77 4.05 -3.49
CA ILE A 139 -6.28 2.69 -3.27
C ILE A 139 -4.76 2.69 -3.04
N PHE A 140 -4.02 3.43 -3.88
CA PHE A 140 -2.57 3.59 -3.72
C PHE A 140 -2.19 4.21 -2.36
N LEU A 141 -2.88 5.29 -1.98
CA LEU A 141 -2.65 5.96 -0.70
C LEU A 141 -2.95 5.03 0.48
N VAL A 142 -4.10 4.35 0.49
CA VAL A 142 -4.49 3.44 1.58
C VAL A 142 -3.50 2.29 1.71
N THR A 143 -3.04 1.72 0.60
CA THR A 143 -2.01 0.65 0.58
C THR A 143 -0.71 1.15 1.19
N THR A 144 -0.23 2.33 0.78
CA THR A 144 1.02 2.93 1.26
C THR A 144 0.94 3.28 2.74
N VAL A 145 -0.11 3.99 3.16
CA VAL A 145 -0.35 4.37 4.56
C VAL A 145 -0.44 3.14 5.45
N SER A 146 -1.12 2.08 5.01
CA SER A 146 -1.22 0.84 5.80
C SER A 146 0.13 0.20 6.05
N ALA A 147 1.03 0.21 5.06
CA ALA A 147 2.40 -0.26 5.21
C ALA A 147 3.22 0.62 6.18
N SER A 148 3.10 1.95 6.05
CA SER A 148 3.75 2.91 6.96
C SER A 148 3.31 2.69 8.41
N LEU A 149 2.02 2.49 8.66
CA LEU A 149 1.48 2.27 10.01
C LEU A 149 2.01 0.97 10.66
N VAL A 150 2.40 -0.04 9.87
CA VAL A 150 3.07 -1.24 10.38
C VAL A 150 4.50 -0.90 10.83
N SER A 151 5.23 -0.14 10.02
CA SER A 151 6.59 0.31 10.33
C SER A 151 6.60 1.20 11.58
N GLU A 152 5.67 2.15 11.69
CA GLU A 152 5.49 3.00 12.87
C GLU A 152 5.23 2.16 14.13
N ALA A 153 4.29 1.22 14.08
CA ALA A 153 4.00 0.34 15.22
C ALA A 153 5.22 -0.53 15.62
N SER A 154 6.07 -0.91 14.67
CA SER A 154 7.33 -1.61 14.97
C SER A 154 8.32 -0.69 15.70
N GLN A 155 8.45 0.56 15.25
CA GLN A 155 9.31 1.56 15.87
C GLN A 155 8.83 1.96 17.28
N ASP A 156 7.52 2.02 17.49
CA ASP A 156 6.93 2.29 18.81
C ASP A 156 7.32 1.22 19.83
N ILE A 157 7.34 -0.06 19.42
CA ILE A 157 7.86 -1.16 20.25
C ILE A 157 9.35 -0.91 20.58
N ALA A 158 10.18 -0.57 19.58
CA ALA A 158 11.60 -0.27 19.81
C ALA A 158 11.80 0.87 20.80
N SER A 159 11.02 1.94 20.67
CA SER A 159 11.07 3.09 21.58
C SER A 159 10.67 2.71 23.00
N THR A 160 9.61 1.89 23.14
CA THR A 160 9.14 1.39 24.43
C THR A 160 10.22 0.55 25.12
N VAL A 161 10.87 -0.36 24.38
CA VAL A 161 11.95 -1.19 24.90
C VAL A 161 13.17 -0.36 25.34
N ARG A 162 13.55 0.65 24.55
CA ARG A 162 14.63 1.57 24.93
C ARG A 162 14.31 2.32 26.22
N SER A 163 13.07 2.79 26.38
CA SER A 163 12.63 3.48 27.60
C SER A 163 12.70 2.58 28.85
N LEU A 164 12.45 1.28 28.70
CA LEU A 164 12.56 0.29 29.77
C LEU A 164 14.01 -0.05 30.16
N THR A 165 14.99 0.29 29.31
CA THR A 165 16.41 -0.06 29.45
C THR A 165 17.24 1.07 30.11
N ALA A 166 16.63 2.24 30.36
CA ALA A 166 17.30 3.41 30.96
C ALA A 166 17.64 3.22 32.46
N PRO A 167 18.57 4.00 33.03
CA PRO A 167 19.87 3.55 33.55
C PRO A 167 19.88 2.85 34.93
N SER A 168 18.75 2.42 35.50
CA SER A 168 18.73 2.03 36.93
C SER A 168 18.99 0.56 37.26
N VAL A 169 19.08 -0.35 36.28
CA VAL A 169 19.27 -1.78 36.57
C VAL A 169 20.23 -2.39 35.57
N ALA A 170 21.22 -3.15 36.06
CA ALA A 170 22.08 -4.01 35.25
C ALA A 170 21.21 -4.82 34.27
N THR A 171 21.19 -4.39 33.01
CA THR A 171 20.29 -4.94 32.01
C THR A 171 20.77 -6.33 31.65
N GLY A 172 19.96 -7.34 31.99
CA GLY A 172 20.30 -8.74 31.71
C GLY A 172 20.52 -8.96 30.20
N LEU A 173 21.42 -9.90 29.86
CA LEU A 173 21.79 -10.28 28.49
C LEU A 173 20.57 -10.45 27.55
N SER A 174 19.45 -10.95 28.07
CA SER A 174 18.20 -11.15 27.33
C SER A 174 17.54 -9.84 26.87
N LEU A 175 17.64 -8.76 27.65
CA LEU A 175 17.09 -7.45 27.29
C LEU A 175 17.93 -6.79 26.20
N GLN A 176 19.26 -6.89 26.27
CA GLN A 176 20.15 -6.40 25.21
C GLN A 176 19.94 -7.15 23.89
N ARG A 177 19.79 -8.48 23.93
CA ARG A 177 19.46 -9.28 22.74
C ARG A 177 18.11 -8.88 22.16
N PHE A 178 17.13 -8.60 23.02
CA PHE A 178 15.83 -8.14 22.59
C PHE A 178 15.90 -6.79 21.89
N LEU A 179 16.64 -5.84 22.46
CA LEU A 179 16.85 -4.52 21.87
C LEU A 179 17.48 -4.62 20.46
N LEU A 180 18.52 -5.44 20.29
CA LEU A 180 19.15 -5.68 18.97
C LEU A 180 18.20 -6.26 17.91
N VAL A 181 17.24 -7.10 18.31
CA VAL A 181 16.29 -7.74 17.39
C VAL A 181 15.17 -6.78 17.01
N VAL A 182 14.71 -5.98 17.98
CA VAL A 182 13.62 -5.00 17.83
C VAL A 182 14.10 -3.75 17.07
N GLU A 183 15.36 -3.36 17.21
CA GLU A 183 15.95 -2.25 16.43
C GLU A 183 16.03 -2.52 14.93
N LYS A 184 16.04 -3.78 14.53
CA LYS A 184 15.86 -4.14 13.11
C LYS A 184 14.38 -4.00 12.77
N ASP A 185 14.01 -2.84 12.25
CA ASP A 185 12.64 -2.49 11.86
C ASP A 185 11.97 -3.58 11.01
N ILE A 186 10.69 -3.84 11.32
CA ILE A 186 9.80 -4.62 10.48
C ILE A 186 9.26 -3.68 9.41
N CYS A 187 9.94 -3.65 8.27
CA CYS A 187 9.49 -2.92 7.08
C CYS A 187 8.91 -3.89 6.07
N LEU A 188 7.76 -3.53 5.49
CA LEU A 188 7.24 -4.18 4.29
C LEU A 188 7.92 -3.56 3.07
N THR A 189 8.52 -4.39 2.22
CA THR A 189 9.30 -3.95 1.08
C THR A 189 8.55 -4.19 -0.22
N VAL A 190 8.71 -3.25 -1.16
CA VAL A 190 8.03 -3.34 -2.45
C VAL A 190 8.69 -4.38 -3.36
N TRP A 191 10.00 -4.64 -3.24
CA TRP A 191 10.73 -5.71 -3.94
C TRP A 191 12.15 -5.86 -3.39
N GLU A 192 12.54 -7.06 -2.95
CA GLU A 192 13.85 -7.30 -2.33
C GLU A 192 15.04 -7.13 -3.30
N ASP A 193 14.90 -7.42 -4.60
CA ASP A 193 16.04 -7.25 -5.54
C ASP A 193 16.39 -5.78 -5.80
N CYS A 194 15.50 -4.84 -5.43
CA CYS A 194 15.82 -3.41 -5.41
C CYS A 194 16.41 -2.98 -4.04
N ALA A 195 16.23 -3.79 -3.00
CA ALA A 195 16.62 -3.54 -1.62
C ALA A 195 17.99 -4.14 -1.23
N ASP A 196 18.74 -4.68 -2.19
CA ASP A 196 20.20 -4.83 -2.04
C ASP A 196 20.90 -3.45 -1.86
N SER A 197 20.16 -2.35 -1.99
CA SER A 197 20.53 -1.01 -1.50
C SER A 197 20.66 -0.91 0.03
N LYS A 198 20.33 -1.95 0.82
CA LYS A 198 20.79 -2.03 2.23
C LYS A 198 22.32 -2.06 2.33
N LYS A 199 23.06 -2.34 1.25
CA LYS A 199 24.50 -2.08 1.17
C LYS A 199 24.86 -0.58 1.02
N LEU A 200 23.95 0.29 0.58
CA LEU A 200 24.22 1.73 0.43
C LEU A 200 24.07 2.51 1.75
N HIS A 201 23.26 2.06 2.70
CA HIS A 201 23.19 2.69 4.02
C HIS A 201 24.43 2.44 4.89
N TYR A 202 25.19 1.36 4.62
CA TYR A 202 26.49 1.12 5.26
C TYR A 202 27.64 1.98 4.69
N TRP A 203 27.42 2.76 3.62
CA TRP A 203 28.43 3.66 3.07
C TRP A 203 28.25 5.13 3.48
N TYR A 204 27.14 5.50 4.12
CA TYR A 204 26.87 6.91 4.49
C TYR A 204 27.09 7.23 5.97
N ASP A 205 27.35 6.23 6.83
CA ASP A 205 27.57 6.42 8.27
C ASP A 205 29.03 6.16 8.70
N GLY A 206 29.96 6.40 7.76
CA GLY A 206 31.39 6.07 7.88
C GLY A 206 32.34 7.26 7.88
N SER A 207 31.88 8.48 8.14
CA SER A 207 32.79 9.63 8.23
C SER A 207 32.18 10.78 9.03
N HIS A 208 32.36 10.75 10.36
CA HIS A 208 32.76 11.90 11.17
C HIS A 208 32.99 11.46 12.62
N SER A 209 34.20 10.98 12.93
CA SER A 209 34.79 11.03 14.28
C SER A 209 36.28 10.64 14.21
N TYR A 210 37.10 11.54 13.66
CA TYR A 210 38.52 11.67 14.02
C TYR A 210 38.90 13.14 13.89
N LEU A 211 38.65 13.89 14.96
CA LEU A 211 39.54 14.88 15.61
C LEU A 211 38.78 15.56 16.74
#